data_AF-A0AAF1BIX9-F1
#
_entry.id   AF-A0AAF1BIX9-F1
#
_cell.length_a   1.000
_cell.length_b   1.000
_cell.length_c   1.000
_cell.angle_alpha   90.00
_cell.angle_beta   90.00
_cell.angle_gamma   90.00
#
_symmetry.space_group_name_H-M   'P 1'
#
loop_
_entity.id
_entity.type
_entity.pdbx_description
1 polymer ?
#
loop_
_entity_poly.entity_id
_entity_poly.type
_entity_poly.pdbx_seq_one_letter_code
_entity_poly.pdbx_strand_id
1 'polypeptide(L)'
;MSRPVLSSLAPSLRRSVMHHARPPRVPVLKSPHTVHVPRPTEGTSTPHPTNLGGSSAQAPASSSLGGSLTFHHAPPPSAPSYTSGTTPDLLRWVGGEGVRLTGEEAAPLRRARKAHEGSAEWAKETVERMQALRAQGKSRKEIADELSIPESQRYLISRVAPLSAQQAQEKAAELSRQKASWGARKRLSRDIREKRKTFW
;
A
#
# COMPACT_ATOMS: atom_id res chain seq x y z
N MET A 1 50.09 -38.99 -32.05
CA MET A 1 50.23 -38.68 -30.62
C MET A 1 48.94 -38.04 -30.13
N SER A 2 48.22 -38.78 -29.29
CA SER A 2 46.88 -38.48 -28.79
C SER A 2 46.95 -37.55 -27.58
N ARG A 3 46.17 -36.46 -27.56
CA ARG A 3 45.98 -35.59 -26.40
C ARG A 3 44.68 -35.98 -25.69
N PRO A 4 44.67 -36.24 -24.38
CA PRO A 4 43.43 -36.53 -23.66
C PRO A 4 42.63 -35.25 -23.39
N VAL A 5 41.33 -35.32 -23.65
CA VAL A 5 40.33 -34.31 -23.28
C VAL A 5 39.97 -34.54 -21.81
N LEU A 6 40.40 -33.65 -20.91
CA LEU A 6 39.94 -33.64 -19.53
C LEU A 6 38.59 -32.92 -19.45
N SER A 7 37.52 -33.72 -19.48
CA SER A 7 36.21 -33.34 -18.97
C SER A 7 36.18 -33.58 -17.47
N SER A 8 36.28 -32.51 -16.68
CA SER A 8 36.08 -32.58 -15.22
C SER A 8 35.03 -31.55 -14.79
N LEU A 9 33.77 -32.03 -14.81
CA LEU A 9 32.72 -31.81 -13.82
C LEU A 9 32.97 -30.67 -12.81
N ALA A 10 32.60 -29.45 -13.17
CA ALA A 10 32.28 -28.44 -12.16
C ALA A 10 30.94 -28.82 -11.50
N PRO A 11 30.84 -28.92 -10.17
CA PRO A 11 29.55 -29.07 -9.51
C PRO A 11 28.76 -27.79 -9.73
N SER A 12 27.74 -27.85 -10.60
CA SER A 12 26.77 -26.76 -10.71
C SER A 12 26.10 -26.63 -9.34
N LEU A 13 26.45 -25.59 -8.58
CA LEU A 13 25.66 -25.16 -7.43
C LEU A 13 24.29 -24.79 -7.97
N ARG A 14 23.36 -25.76 -7.95
CA ARG A 14 21.95 -25.51 -8.19
C ARG A 14 21.54 -24.51 -7.12
N ARG A 15 21.30 -23.26 -7.51
CA ARG A 15 20.55 -22.30 -6.69
C ARG A 15 19.20 -22.94 -6.40
N SER A 16 19.11 -23.71 -5.32
CA SER A 16 17.81 -24.02 -4.72
C SER A 16 17.33 -22.69 -4.17
N VAL A 17 16.44 -22.03 -4.93
CA VAL A 17 15.64 -20.95 -4.38
C VAL A 17 14.80 -21.59 -3.29
N MET A 18 15.26 -21.51 -2.03
CA MET A 18 14.42 -21.86 -0.90
C MET A 18 13.23 -20.91 -0.96
N HIS A 19 12.08 -21.44 -1.39
CA HIS A 19 10.82 -20.75 -1.25
C HIS A 19 10.54 -20.64 0.25
N HIS A 20 11.02 -19.56 0.87
CA HIS A 20 10.57 -19.18 2.20
C HIS A 20 9.05 -19.08 2.11
N ALA A 21 8.35 -19.96 2.83
CA ALA A 21 6.91 -19.96 2.92
C ALA A 21 6.48 -18.53 3.28
N ARG A 22 5.74 -17.89 2.35
CA ARG A 22 5.28 -16.52 2.56
C ARG A 22 4.50 -16.49 3.88
N PRO A 23 4.84 -15.61 4.83
CA PRO A 23 4.10 -15.56 6.09
C PRO A 23 2.62 -15.31 5.78
N PRO A 24 1.70 -15.93 6.54
CA PRO A 24 0.28 -15.73 6.32
C PRO A 24 -0.03 -14.23 6.44
N ARG A 25 -0.85 -13.71 5.50
CA ARG A 25 -1.28 -12.29 5.49
C ARG A 25 -2.03 -11.85 6.75
N VAL A 26 -2.41 -12.81 7.59
CA VAL A 26 -3.04 -12.59 8.89
C VAL A 26 -2.16 -13.26 9.94
N PRO A 27 -1.67 -12.53 10.96
CA PRO A 27 -0.89 -13.14 12.03
C PRO A 27 -1.74 -14.20 12.74
N VAL A 28 -1.20 -15.41 12.85
CA VAL A 28 -1.83 -16.47 13.65
C VAL A 28 -1.53 -16.14 15.11
N LEU A 29 -2.51 -15.56 15.80
CA LEU A 29 -2.44 -15.34 17.24
C LEU A 29 -2.57 -16.70 17.92
N LYS A 30 -1.46 -17.21 18.45
CA LYS A 30 -1.47 -18.42 19.28
C LYS A 30 -2.15 -18.09 20.60
N SER A 31 -3.12 -18.90 21.02
CA SER A 31 -3.75 -18.74 22.33
C SER A 31 -2.77 -19.14 23.43
N PRO A 32 -2.85 -18.56 24.64
CA PRO A 32 -1.94 -18.88 25.75
C PRO A 32 -2.03 -20.34 26.23
N HIS A 33 -3.05 -21.09 25.79
CA HIS A 33 -3.28 -22.50 26.14
C HIS A 33 -2.82 -23.48 25.05
N THR A 34 -2.26 -23.00 23.94
CA THR A 34 -1.73 -23.90 22.90
C THR A 34 -0.29 -24.31 23.23
N VAL A 35 -0.07 -25.62 23.40
CA VAL A 35 1.26 -26.20 23.66
C VAL A 35 2.21 -25.84 22.51
N HIS A 36 3.35 -25.25 22.85
CA HIS A 36 4.35 -24.81 21.90
C HIS A 36 5.00 -26.03 21.21
N VAL A 37 4.70 -26.26 19.92
CA VAL A 37 5.43 -27.28 19.13
C VAL A 37 6.81 -26.71 18.80
N PRO A 38 7.90 -27.33 19.27
CA PRO A 38 9.25 -26.83 19.03
C PRO A 38 9.56 -26.88 17.53
N ARG A 39 10.09 -25.77 16.99
CA ARG A 39 10.53 -25.72 15.59
C ARG A 39 11.91 -26.37 15.47
N PRO A 40 12.26 -26.98 14.33
CA PRO A 40 13.58 -27.57 14.12
C PRO A 40 14.73 -26.55 14.19
N THR A 41 14.43 -25.25 14.12
CA THR A 41 15.39 -24.14 14.22
C THR A 41 15.44 -23.50 15.62
N GLU A 42 14.61 -23.95 16.57
CA GLU A 42 14.67 -23.48 17.95
C GLU A 42 15.81 -24.21 18.68
N GLY A 43 16.85 -23.48 19.05
CA GLY A 43 18.03 -24.01 19.75
C GLY A 43 19.30 -24.13 18.91
N THR A 44 19.24 -23.91 17.60
CA THR A 44 20.45 -23.80 16.74
C THR A 44 20.90 -22.34 16.67
N SER A 45 21.33 -21.77 17.80
CA SER A 45 22.17 -20.57 17.76
C SER A 45 23.55 -21.00 17.26
N THR A 46 23.77 -20.87 15.95
CA THR A 46 25.14 -20.94 15.44
C THR A 46 25.93 -19.82 16.13
N PRO A 47 27.07 -20.13 16.78
CA PRO A 47 27.92 -19.10 17.35
C PRO A 47 28.27 -18.13 16.23
N HIS A 48 27.99 -16.85 16.45
CA HIS A 48 28.31 -15.81 15.49
C HIS A 48 29.83 -15.88 15.23
N PRO A 49 30.29 -15.98 13.98
CA PRO A 49 31.72 -16.12 13.71
C PRO A 49 32.45 -14.90 14.29
N THR A 50 33.32 -15.14 15.27
CA THR A 50 34.16 -14.12 15.93
C THR A 50 35.23 -13.54 15.01
N ASN A 51 35.39 -14.08 13.80
CA ASN A 51 36.36 -13.63 12.79
C ASN A 51 35.78 -12.59 11.81
N LEU A 52 35.11 -11.56 12.34
CA LEU A 52 34.85 -10.29 11.63
C LEU A 52 35.78 -9.16 12.12
N GLY A 53 36.91 -9.50 12.74
CA GLY A 53 38.01 -8.56 13.05
C GLY A 53 38.82 -8.13 11.81
N GLY A 54 38.21 -8.12 10.62
CA GLY A 54 38.78 -7.46 9.46
C GLY A 54 38.51 -5.96 9.59
N SER A 55 39.57 -5.16 9.53
CA SER A 55 39.59 -3.68 9.40
C SER A 55 38.19 -3.11 9.25
N SER A 56 37.65 -2.47 10.30
CA SER A 56 36.33 -1.87 10.28
C SER A 56 36.25 -0.93 9.08
N ALA A 57 35.70 -1.42 7.98
CA ALA A 57 35.42 -0.60 6.83
C ALA A 57 34.52 0.51 7.37
N GLN A 58 35.00 1.75 7.28
CA GLN A 58 34.24 2.93 7.67
C GLN A 58 32.81 2.73 7.17
N ALA A 59 31.85 2.77 8.11
CA ALA A 59 30.44 2.74 7.74
C ALA A 59 30.24 3.80 6.64
N PRO A 60 29.43 3.54 5.60
CA PRO A 60 29.39 4.34 4.37
C PRO A 60 28.99 5.82 4.56
N ALA A 61 28.70 6.24 5.80
CA ALA A 61 28.37 7.60 6.20
C ALA A 61 29.30 8.15 7.30
N SER A 62 30.53 7.65 7.42
CA SER A 62 31.53 8.20 8.34
C SER A 62 32.59 8.99 7.59
N SER A 63 32.84 10.23 8.01
CA SER A 63 33.87 11.12 7.46
C SER A 63 34.90 11.45 8.53
N SER A 64 36.18 11.35 8.19
CA SER A 64 37.26 11.82 9.07
C SER A 64 37.33 13.33 8.97
N LEU A 65 37.22 14.01 10.12
CA LEU A 65 37.64 15.40 10.25
C LEU A 65 39.10 15.36 10.75
N GLY A 66 39.97 16.23 10.21
CA GLY A 66 41.41 16.18 10.46
C GLY A 66 41.77 15.91 11.94
N GLY A 67 42.64 14.92 12.17
CA GLY A 67 42.96 14.38 13.50
C GLY A 67 42.41 12.95 13.70
N SER A 68 42.33 12.48 14.96
CA SER A 68 41.77 11.16 15.32
C SER A 68 40.24 11.17 15.49
N LEU A 69 39.56 12.17 14.94
CA LEU A 69 38.13 12.38 15.12
C LEU A 69 37.37 11.90 13.88
N THR A 70 36.39 11.03 14.09
CA THR A 70 35.50 10.51 13.06
C THR A 70 34.08 10.98 13.30
N PHE A 71 33.48 11.63 12.31
CA PHE A 71 32.06 11.92 12.32
C PHE A 71 31.30 10.67 11.88
N HIS A 72 30.35 10.21 12.70
CA HIS A 72 29.49 9.08 12.38
C HIS A 72 28.08 9.60 12.10
N HIS A 73 27.68 9.61 10.82
CA HIS A 73 26.31 9.92 10.45
C HIS A 73 25.46 8.63 10.52
N ALA A 74 24.66 8.52 11.58
CA ALA A 74 23.73 7.42 11.80
C ALA A 74 22.28 7.94 11.72
N PRO A 75 21.68 8.01 10.51
CA PRO A 75 20.28 8.39 10.41
C PRO A 75 19.43 7.34 11.14
N PRO A 76 18.35 7.75 11.81
CA PRO A 76 17.51 6.80 12.54
C PRO A 76 16.98 5.73 11.57
N PRO A 77 17.00 4.44 11.95
CA PRO A 77 16.53 3.35 11.10
C PRO A 77 14.99 3.31 11.00
N SER A 78 14.29 4.19 11.71
CA SER A 78 12.83 4.31 11.70
C SER A 78 12.35 5.25 10.61
N ALA A 79 11.12 5.05 10.15
CA ALA A 79 10.42 6.03 9.31
C ALA A 79 10.50 7.44 9.92
N PRO A 80 10.57 8.51 9.09
CA PRO A 80 10.64 9.88 9.59
C PRO A 80 9.45 10.16 10.51
N SER A 81 9.74 10.56 11.75
CA SER A 81 8.73 10.93 12.74
C SER A 81 8.63 12.46 12.81
N TYR A 82 7.44 12.96 13.13
CA TYR A 82 7.21 14.37 13.44
C TYR A 82 8.04 14.86 14.66
N THR A 83 8.54 13.95 15.49
CA THR A 83 9.35 14.26 16.67
C THR A 83 10.86 14.25 16.44
N SER A 84 11.36 13.67 15.34
CA SER A 84 12.80 13.46 15.12
C SER A 84 13.53 14.67 14.51
N GLY A 85 12.95 15.88 14.56
CA GLY A 85 13.60 17.12 14.10
C GLY A 85 13.83 17.20 12.59
N THR A 86 13.40 16.20 11.83
CA THR A 86 13.42 16.22 10.36
C THR A 86 12.34 17.18 9.86
N THR A 87 12.79 18.30 9.30
CA THR A 87 11.93 19.22 8.54
C THR A 87 11.16 18.41 7.50
N PRO A 88 9.82 18.53 7.43
CA PRO A 88 9.02 17.82 6.44
C PRO A 88 9.54 18.12 5.04
N ASP A 89 9.49 17.13 4.15
CA ASP A 89 10.08 17.23 2.81
C ASP A 89 9.56 18.43 2.01
N LEU A 90 8.31 18.86 2.28
CA LEU A 90 7.74 20.10 1.74
C LEU A 90 8.56 21.35 2.11
N LEU A 91 9.06 21.47 3.34
CA LEU A 91 9.88 22.60 3.78
C LEU A 91 11.32 22.50 3.27
N ARG A 92 11.84 21.28 3.13
CA ARG A 92 13.17 21.03 2.56
C ARG A 92 13.23 21.41 1.08
N TRP A 93 12.16 21.13 0.35
CA TRP A 93 12.04 21.49 -1.06
C TRP A 93 11.99 23.01 -1.26
N VAL A 94 11.29 23.73 -0.37
CA VAL A 94 11.28 25.21 -0.35
C VAL A 94 12.66 25.77 0.04
N GLY A 95 13.43 25.06 0.86
CA GLY A 95 14.81 25.40 1.22
C GLY A 95 15.89 25.01 0.20
N GLY A 96 15.50 24.44 -0.96
CA GLY A 96 16.44 24.03 -2.01
C GLY A 96 17.21 22.73 -1.72
N GLU A 97 16.83 21.97 -0.69
CA GLU A 97 17.43 20.66 -0.41
C GLU A 97 16.81 19.57 -1.30
N GLY A 98 17.68 18.74 -1.90
CA GLY A 98 17.26 17.56 -2.65
C GLY A 98 16.71 16.48 -1.72
N VAL A 99 15.41 16.24 -1.80
CA VAL A 99 14.74 15.15 -1.07
C VAL A 99 15.18 13.82 -1.69
N ARG A 100 15.91 13.00 -0.91
CA ARG A 100 16.24 11.62 -1.31
C ARG A 100 15.01 10.75 -1.11
N LEU A 101 14.27 10.52 -2.20
CA LEU A 101 13.15 9.61 -2.22
C LEU A 101 13.64 8.20 -1.84
N THR A 102 13.12 7.62 -0.76
CA THR A 102 13.53 6.32 -0.20
C THR A 102 13.12 5.10 -1.06
N GLY A 103 12.83 5.31 -2.35
CA GLY A 103 12.42 4.27 -3.30
C GLY A 103 10.97 3.79 -3.13
N GLU A 104 10.34 4.00 -1.97
CA GLU A 104 8.94 3.64 -1.74
C GLU A 104 7.95 4.53 -2.52
N GLU A 105 8.32 5.76 -2.86
CA GLU A 105 7.52 6.66 -3.70
C GLU A 105 7.45 6.24 -5.18
N ALA A 106 8.41 5.42 -5.63
CA ALA A 106 8.42 4.85 -6.97
C ALA A 106 7.57 3.57 -7.08
N ALA A 107 6.98 3.10 -5.96
CA ALA A 107 6.07 1.97 -6.01
C ALA A 107 4.86 2.35 -6.87
N PRO A 108 4.55 1.58 -7.94
CA PRO A 108 3.40 1.90 -8.78
C PRO A 108 2.14 1.90 -7.93
N LEU A 109 1.44 3.03 -7.92
CA LEU A 109 0.15 3.17 -7.25
C LEU A 109 -0.74 2.02 -7.71
N ARG A 110 -1.20 1.19 -6.77
CA ARG A 110 -2.03 0.01 -7.04
C ARG A 110 -3.28 0.35 -7.87
N ARG A 111 -3.72 1.61 -7.84
CA ARG A 111 -4.71 2.20 -8.75
C ARG A 111 -4.30 3.63 -9.07
N ALA A 112 -4.20 3.97 -10.35
CA ALA A 112 -4.15 5.36 -10.77
C ALA A 112 -5.42 6.08 -10.30
N ARG A 113 -5.25 7.29 -9.76
CA ARG A 113 -6.39 8.15 -9.46
C ARG A 113 -7.07 8.48 -10.81
N LYS A 114 -8.37 8.23 -10.92
CA LYS A 114 -9.11 8.63 -12.13
C LYS A 114 -8.96 10.14 -12.28
N ALA A 115 -8.46 10.57 -13.43
CA ALA A 115 -8.45 11.99 -13.77
C ALA A 115 -9.90 12.44 -13.90
N HIS A 116 -10.31 13.34 -13.01
CA HIS A 116 -11.58 14.03 -13.14
C HIS A 116 -11.29 15.29 -13.93
N GLU A 117 -11.74 15.32 -15.18
CA GLU A 117 -11.79 16.56 -15.95
C GLU A 117 -12.75 17.52 -15.25
N GLY A 118 -12.38 18.80 -15.21
CA GLY A 118 -12.97 19.83 -14.34
C GLY A 118 -14.42 20.21 -14.66
N SER A 119 -14.71 21.52 -14.64
CA SER A 119 -16.06 22.03 -14.89
C SER A 119 -16.59 21.51 -16.23
N ALA A 120 -17.81 20.98 -16.24
CA ALA A 120 -18.52 20.60 -17.46
C ALA A 120 -19.75 21.49 -17.59
N GLU A 121 -19.87 22.16 -18.74
CA GLU A 121 -21.06 22.92 -19.10
C GLU A 121 -21.94 22.03 -19.98
N TRP A 122 -23.10 21.62 -19.45
CA TRP A 122 -24.07 20.84 -20.18
C TRP A 122 -25.21 21.73 -20.66
N ALA A 123 -25.74 21.43 -21.85
CA ALA A 123 -26.94 22.11 -22.34
C ALA A 123 -28.12 21.88 -21.40
N LYS A 124 -29.03 22.87 -21.32
CA LYS A 124 -30.23 22.81 -20.45
C LYS A 124 -31.07 21.55 -20.73
N GLU A 125 -31.23 21.19 -22.00
CA GLU A 125 -31.96 19.99 -22.41
C GLU A 125 -31.35 18.71 -21.86
N THR A 126 -30.01 18.63 -21.82
CA THR A 126 -29.31 17.48 -21.26
C THR A 126 -29.54 17.39 -19.76
N VAL A 127 -29.52 18.53 -19.05
CA VAL A 127 -29.80 18.62 -17.62
C VAL A 127 -31.23 18.20 -17.28
N GLU A 128 -32.21 18.69 -18.05
CA GLU A 128 -33.62 18.32 -17.87
C GLU A 128 -33.83 16.82 -18.10
N ARG A 129 -33.22 16.25 -19.16
CA ARG A 129 -33.23 14.81 -19.39
C ARG A 129 -32.57 14.04 -18.24
N MET A 130 -31.44 14.50 -17.71
CA MET A 130 -30.80 13.86 -16.55
C MET A 130 -31.75 13.80 -15.35
N GLN A 131 -32.46 14.89 -15.07
CA GLN A 131 -33.44 14.95 -13.98
C GLN A 131 -34.62 14.01 -14.22
N ALA A 132 -35.15 13.97 -15.44
CA ALA A 132 -36.24 13.06 -15.81
C ALA A 132 -35.84 11.58 -15.67
N LEU A 133 -34.67 11.20 -16.20
CA LEU A 133 -34.13 9.84 -16.07
C LEU A 133 -33.86 9.48 -14.60
N ARG A 134 -33.47 10.46 -13.79
CA ARG A 134 -33.27 10.24 -12.36
C ARG A 134 -34.58 10.03 -11.60
N ALA A 135 -35.62 10.79 -11.95
CA ALA A 135 -36.96 10.60 -11.40
C ALA A 135 -37.52 9.21 -11.71
N GLN A 136 -37.20 8.65 -12.89
CA GLN A 136 -37.50 7.26 -13.27
C GLN A 136 -36.70 6.21 -12.49
N GLY A 137 -35.76 6.61 -11.63
CA GLY A 137 -34.96 5.71 -10.80
C GLY A 137 -33.66 5.21 -11.44
N LYS A 138 -33.31 5.68 -12.65
CA LYS A 138 -32.09 5.24 -13.34
C LYS A 138 -30.82 5.56 -12.55
N SER A 139 -29.84 4.67 -12.63
CA SER A 139 -28.54 4.85 -11.96
C SER A 139 -27.69 5.91 -12.66
N ARG A 140 -26.69 6.46 -11.96
CA ARG A 140 -25.71 7.37 -12.58
C ARG A 140 -24.94 6.72 -13.72
N LYS A 141 -24.91 5.37 -13.81
CA LYS A 141 -24.28 4.68 -14.94
C LYS A 141 -25.17 4.79 -16.16
N GLU A 142 -26.42 4.35 -16.00
CA GLU A 142 -27.42 4.35 -17.06
C GLU A 142 -27.64 5.76 -17.64
N ILE A 143 -27.72 6.78 -16.79
CA ILE A 143 -27.85 8.18 -17.25
C ILE A 143 -26.63 8.61 -18.09
N ALA A 144 -25.42 8.22 -17.67
CA ALA A 144 -24.21 8.57 -18.42
C ALA A 144 -24.15 7.84 -19.75
N ASP A 145 -24.51 6.56 -19.77
CA ASP A 145 -24.51 5.73 -20.97
C ASP A 145 -25.59 6.21 -21.97
N GLU A 146 -26.77 6.61 -21.49
CA GLU A 146 -27.89 7.06 -22.32
C GLU A 146 -27.71 8.47 -22.90
N LEU A 147 -27.05 9.36 -22.16
CA LEU A 147 -26.75 10.73 -22.61
C LEU A 147 -25.33 10.87 -23.19
N SER A 148 -24.60 9.76 -23.36
CA SER A 148 -23.22 9.73 -23.87
C SER A 148 -22.27 10.66 -23.09
N ILE A 149 -22.42 10.72 -21.77
CA ILE A 149 -21.58 11.54 -20.88
C ILE A 149 -20.25 10.81 -20.62
N PRO A 150 -19.09 11.47 -20.78
CA PRO A 150 -17.79 10.87 -20.50
C PRO A 150 -17.68 10.30 -19.08
N GLU A 151 -16.97 9.19 -18.91
CA GLU A 151 -16.77 8.56 -17.60
C GLU A 151 -16.09 9.52 -16.60
N SER A 152 -15.21 10.41 -17.11
CA SER A 152 -14.55 11.46 -16.35
C SER A 152 -15.55 12.37 -15.63
N GLN A 153 -16.68 12.68 -16.26
CA GLN A 153 -17.71 13.64 -15.80
C GLN A 153 -18.88 12.99 -15.03
N ARG A 154 -18.98 11.66 -15.01
CA ARG A 154 -20.11 10.93 -14.40
C ARG A 154 -20.40 11.30 -12.93
N TYR A 155 -19.40 11.77 -12.19
CA TYR A 155 -19.56 12.21 -10.81
C TYR A 155 -20.46 13.46 -10.68
N LEU A 156 -20.44 14.34 -11.68
CA LEU A 156 -21.19 15.60 -11.71
C LEU A 156 -22.71 15.37 -11.78
N ILE A 157 -23.16 14.22 -12.33
CA ILE A 157 -24.58 13.84 -12.39
C ILE A 157 -25.23 13.86 -11.00
N SER A 158 -24.47 13.51 -9.94
CA SER A 158 -25.01 13.53 -8.57
C SER A 158 -25.36 14.92 -8.05
N ARG A 159 -24.74 15.97 -8.59
CA ARG A 159 -25.04 17.37 -8.25
C ARG A 159 -26.24 17.90 -9.02
N VAL A 160 -26.36 17.51 -10.30
CA VAL A 160 -27.43 18.00 -11.20
C VAL A 160 -28.74 17.24 -10.99
N ALA A 161 -28.66 15.93 -10.78
CA ALA A 161 -29.81 15.04 -10.59
C ALA A 161 -29.62 14.21 -9.31
N PRO A 162 -29.86 14.81 -8.12
CA PRO A 162 -29.79 14.09 -6.85
C PRO A 162 -30.87 13.01 -6.77
N LEU A 163 -30.68 12.03 -5.87
CA LEU A 163 -31.76 11.09 -5.54
C LEU A 163 -32.86 11.84 -4.80
N SER A 164 -34.12 11.45 -5.04
CA SER A 164 -35.20 11.87 -4.16
C SER A 164 -34.99 11.31 -2.75
N ALA A 165 -35.53 11.99 -1.73
CA ALA A 165 -35.40 11.56 -0.35
C ALA A 165 -35.93 10.13 -0.14
N GLN A 166 -37.02 9.78 -0.82
CA GLN A 166 -37.62 8.43 -0.78
C GLN A 166 -36.66 7.38 -1.37
N GLN A 167 -36.13 7.61 -2.57
CA GLN A 167 -35.17 6.68 -3.21
C GLN A 167 -33.88 6.54 -2.39
N ALA A 168 -33.44 7.61 -1.72
CA ALA A 168 -32.27 7.58 -0.85
C ALA A 168 -32.53 6.72 0.40
N GLN A 169 -33.71 6.85 1.02
CA GLN A 169 -34.13 6.05 2.17
C GLN A 169 -34.29 4.56 1.80
N GLU A 170 -34.88 4.26 0.64
CA GLU A 170 -35.01 2.89 0.14
C GLU A 170 -33.64 2.23 -0.03
N LYS A 171 -32.67 2.92 -0.64
CA LYS A 171 -31.30 2.42 -0.79
C LYS A 171 -30.60 2.26 0.56
N ALA A 172 -30.84 3.17 1.51
CA ALA A 172 -30.30 3.04 2.86
C ALA A 172 -30.88 1.80 3.58
N ALA A 173 -32.18 1.55 3.42
CA ALA A 173 -32.85 0.37 3.96
C ALA A 173 -32.39 -0.93 3.28
N GLU A 174 -32.14 -0.91 1.97
CA GLU A 174 -31.57 -2.05 1.27
C GLU A 174 -30.15 -2.37 1.78
N LEU A 175 -29.31 -1.34 1.93
CA LEU A 175 -27.97 -1.51 2.49
C LEU A 175 -28.00 -1.99 3.94
N SER A 176 -28.96 -1.56 4.76
CA SER A 176 -29.09 -2.03 6.14
C SER A 176 -29.53 -3.50 6.19
N ARG A 177 -30.47 -3.91 5.33
CA ARG A 177 -30.86 -5.33 5.16
C ARG A 177 -29.68 -6.18 4.71
N GLN A 178 -28.89 -5.71 3.75
CA GLN A 178 -27.67 -6.39 3.32
C GLN A 178 -26.63 -6.47 4.43
N LYS A 179 -26.49 -5.45 5.28
CA LYS A 179 -25.61 -5.50 6.46
C LYS A 179 -26.12 -6.51 7.49
N ALA A 180 -27.44 -6.57 7.69
CA ALA A 180 -28.07 -7.54 8.57
C ALA A 180 -27.86 -8.99 8.10
N SER A 181 -27.79 -9.25 6.79
CA SER A 181 -27.50 -10.59 6.28
C SER A 181 -26.03 -11.01 6.40
N TRP A 182 -25.13 -10.13 6.85
CA TRP A 182 -23.72 -10.51 7.06
C TRP A 182 -23.58 -11.44 8.26
N GLY A 183 -22.90 -12.58 8.08
CA GLY A 183 -22.50 -13.44 9.18
C GLY A 183 -21.50 -12.76 10.13
N ALA A 184 -21.38 -13.30 11.36
CA ALA A 184 -20.58 -12.71 12.45
C ALA A 184 -19.14 -12.39 12.04
N ARG A 185 -18.45 -13.31 11.36
CA ARG A 185 -17.06 -13.12 10.88
C ARG A 185 -16.94 -11.93 9.92
N LYS A 186 -17.90 -11.76 9.01
CA LYS A 186 -17.89 -10.66 8.03
C LYS A 186 -18.14 -9.32 8.72
N ARG A 187 -19.09 -9.25 9.67
CA ARG A 187 -19.35 -8.04 10.46
C ARG A 187 -18.08 -7.59 11.20
N LEU A 188 -17.48 -8.47 12.00
CA LEU A 188 -16.23 -8.19 12.72
C LEU A 188 -15.10 -7.73 11.79
N SER A 189 -14.94 -8.37 10.61
CA SER A 189 -13.92 -7.95 9.64
C SER A 189 -14.15 -6.53 9.07
N ARG A 190 -15.41 -6.11 8.93
CA ARG A 190 -15.78 -4.77 8.46
C ARG A 190 -15.56 -3.74 9.57
N ASP A 191 -15.94 -4.06 10.80
CA ASP A 191 -15.73 -3.19 11.95
C ASP A 191 -14.23 -2.94 12.20
N ILE A 192 -13.39 -3.99 12.11
CA ILE A 192 -11.93 -3.83 12.19
C ILE A 192 -11.42 -2.94 11.05
N ARG A 193 -11.96 -3.07 9.83
CA ARG A 193 -11.56 -2.22 8.71
C ARG A 193 -11.96 -0.77 8.92
N GLU A 194 -13.15 -0.53 9.47
CA GLU A 194 -13.62 0.82 9.81
C GLU A 194 -12.71 1.45 10.87
N LYS A 195 -12.38 0.72 11.95
CA LYS A 195 -11.41 1.17 12.97
C LYS A 195 -10.03 1.44 12.41
N ARG A 196 -9.54 0.61 11.48
CA ARG A 196 -8.26 0.88 10.79
C ARG A 196 -8.36 2.14 9.94
N LYS A 197 -9.47 2.36 9.22
CA LYS A 197 -9.67 3.55 8.39
C LYS A 197 -9.76 4.83 9.22
N THR A 198 -10.29 4.78 10.44
CA THR A 198 -10.32 5.95 11.34
C THR A 198 -8.99 6.19 12.04
N PHE A 199 -8.17 5.14 12.21
CA PHE A 199 -6.84 5.24 12.79
C PHE A 199 -5.81 5.80 11.80
N TRP A 200 -5.88 5.36 10.55
CA TRP A 200 -5.11 5.90 9.42
C TRP A 200 -5.60 7.29 9.04
#